data_AF-A0A7Z9XDQ2-F1
#
_entry.id   AF-A0A7Z9XDQ2-F1
#
_cell.length_a   1.000
_cell.length_b   1.000
_cell.length_c   1.000
_cell.angle_alpha   90.00
_cell.angle_beta   90.00
_cell.angle_gamma   90.00
#
_symmetry.space_group_name_H-M   'P 1'
#
loop_
_entity.id
_entity.type
_entity.pdbx_description
1 polymer ?
#
loop_
_entity_poly.entity_id
_entity_poly.type
_entity_poly.pdbx_seq_one_letter_code
_entity_poly.pdbx_strand_id
1 'polypeptide(L)'
;MLSFLQKIGKALMTPIAVLPVAALLLRFGFGDIFEGQSAEIMLAAGGAVFDNLDLLFGIGIAYGLAKNHDGAAALSGAVGVLIAKDVYHAIDPDIKTGVFIGIIMGVLSGTLYNRFYKI
;
A
#
# COMPACT_ATOMS: atom_id res chain seq x y z
N MET A 1 17.39 16.58 -7.05
CA MET A 1 15.98 16.17 -7.27
C MET A 1 15.85 14.80 -7.93
N LEU A 2 16.50 14.54 -9.07
CA LEU A 2 16.34 13.28 -9.80
C LEU A 2 16.58 12.01 -8.96
N SER A 3 17.64 12.00 -8.12
CA SER A 3 17.96 10.88 -7.23
C SER A 3 16.86 10.56 -6.21
N PHE A 4 16.14 11.58 -5.72
CA PHE A 4 15.04 11.37 -4.77
C PHE A 4 13.82 10.75 -5.47
N LEU A 5 13.45 11.26 -6.64
CA LEU A 5 12.39 10.70 -7.48
C LEU A 5 12.69 9.25 -7.88
N GLN A 6 13.96 8.94 -8.19
CA GLN A 6 14.39 7.56 -8.44
C GLN A 6 14.24 6.65 -7.22
N LYS A 7 14.50 7.14 -6.01
CA LYS A 7 14.28 6.38 -4.76
C LYS A 7 12.80 6.08 -4.54
N ILE A 8 11.92 7.07 -4.77
CA ILE A 8 10.47 6.85 -4.72
C ILE A 8 10.06 5.79 -5.75
N GLY A 9 10.51 5.92 -6.99
CA GLY A 9 10.25 4.93 -8.05
C GLY A 9 10.71 3.52 -7.67
N LYS A 10 11.86 3.39 -7.01
CA LYS A 10 12.35 2.11 -6.50
C LYS A 10 11.50 1.56 -5.35
N ALA A 11 11.09 2.42 -4.41
CA ALA A 11 10.25 2.03 -3.28
C ALA A 11 8.85 1.57 -3.73
N LEU A 12 8.32 2.16 -4.81
CA LEU A 12 7.06 1.76 -5.43
C LEU A 12 7.11 0.35 -6.04
N MET A 13 8.30 -0.20 -6.35
CA MET A 13 8.39 -1.54 -6.93
C MET A 13 7.95 -2.63 -5.95
N THR A 14 8.14 -2.45 -4.63
CA THR A 14 7.82 -3.49 -3.65
C THR A 14 6.31 -3.79 -3.58
N PRO A 15 5.42 -2.79 -3.44
CA PRO A 15 3.98 -3.06 -3.52
C PRO A 15 3.53 -3.54 -4.91
N ILE A 16 4.11 -3.01 -5.98
CA ILE A 16 3.71 -3.39 -7.36
C ILE A 16 4.00 -4.88 -7.63
N ALA A 17 5.05 -5.44 -7.03
CA ALA A 17 5.42 -6.83 -7.20
C ALA A 17 4.34 -7.83 -6.72
N VAL A 18 3.41 -7.44 -5.85
CA VAL A 18 2.33 -8.32 -5.37
C VAL A 18 1.13 -8.37 -6.32
N LEU A 19 0.98 -7.37 -7.19
CA LEU A 19 -0.19 -7.24 -8.09
C LEU A 19 -0.39 -8.42 -9.04
N PRO A 20 0.66 -9.03 -9.65
CA PRO A 20 0.46 -10.18 -10.53
C PRO A 20 -0.17 -11.36 -9.81
N VAL A 21 0.23 -11.64 -8.57
CA VAL A 21 -0.32 -12.75 -7.77
C VAL A 21 -1.77 -12.45 -7.39
N ALA A 22 -2.07 -11.22 -6.96
CA ALA A 22 -3.44 -10.82 -6.64
C ALA A 22 -4.37 -10.91 -7.86
N ALA A 23 -3.90 -10.50 -9.04
CA ALA A 23 -4.65 -10.59 -10.28
C ALA A 23 -4.91 -12.06 -10.69
N LEU A 24 -3.93 -12.95 -10.51
CA LEU A 24 -4.12 -14.38 -10.75
C LEU A 24 -5.15 -14.99 -9.79
N LEU A 25 -5.09 -14.64 -8.50
CA LEU A 25 -6.07 -15.10 -7.50
C LEU A 25 -7.49 -14.65 -7.86
N LEU A 26 -7.66 -13.38 -8.24
CA LEU A 26 -8.94 -12.88 -8.75
C LEU A 26 -9.38 -13.66 -9.99
N ARG A 27 -8.47 -13.90 -10.94
CA ARG A 27 -8.81 -14.62 -12.16
C ARG A 27 -9.30 -16.04 -11.87
N PHE A 28 -8.63 -16.75 -10.96
CA PHE A 28 -9.02 -18.11 -10.58
C PHE A 28 -10.32 -18.17 -9.77
N GLY A 29 -10.74 -17.06 -9.16
CA GLY A 29 -12.00 -16.95 -8.44
C GLY A 29 -13.25 -16.77 -9.31
N PHE A 30 -13.12 -16.66 -10.64
CA PHE A 30 -14.28 -16.45 -11.54
C PHE A 30 -15.11 -17.72 -11.82
N GLY A 31 -14.73 -18.88 -11.29
CA GLY A 31 -15.52 -20.09 -11.46
C GLY A 31 -15.26 -20.87 -12.75
N ASP A 32 -14.24 -20.50 -13.54
CA ASP A 32 -13.93 -21.12 -14.84
C ASP A 32 -12.96 -22.30 -14.73
N ILE A 33 -12.02 -22.25 -13.78
CA ILE A 33 -11.01 -23.31 -13.53
C ILE A 33 -11.27 -24.03 -12.21
N PHE A 34 -11.60 -23.26 -11.18
CA PHE A 34 -11.97 -23.74 -9.85
C PHE A 34 -13.44 -23.40 -9.60
N GLU A 35 -14.16 -24.26 -8.88
CA GLU A 35 -15.60 -24.09 -8.65
C GLU A 35 -15.95 -24.12 -7.16
N GLY A 36 -17.16 -23.67 -6.84
CA GLY A 36 -17.71 -23.64 -5.48
C GLY A 36 -16.89 -22.79 -4.51
N GLN A 37 -16.78 -23.24 -3.25
CA GLN A 37 -16.09 -22.50 -2.19
C GLN A 37 -14.63 -22.18 -2.51
N SER A 38 -13.95 -23.03 -3.29
CA SER A 38 -12.55 -22.78 -3.66
C SER A 38 -12.38 -21.52 -4.51
N ALA A 39 -13.30 -21.27 -5.44
CA ALA A 39 -13.31 -20.07 -6.27
C ALA A 39 -13.61 -18.81 -5.44
N GLU A 40 -14.59 -18.90 -4.53
CA GLU A 40 -14.94 -17.80 -3.62
C GLU A 40 -13.76 -17.39 -2.72
N ILE A 41 -13.02 -18.37 -2.17
CA ILE A 41 -11.82 -18.12 -1.36
C ILE A 41 -10.74 -17.41 -2.19
N MET A 42 -10.51 -17.83 -3.42
CA MET A 42 -9.52 -17.20 -4.32
C MET A 42 -9.92 -15.77 -4.68
N LEU A 43 -11.21 -15.55 -4.96
CA LEU A 43 -11.76 -14.22 -5.24
C LEU A 43 -11.55 -13.28 -4.04
N ALA A 44 -11.88 -13.74 -2.83
CA ALA A 44 -11.69 -12.97 -1.60
C ALA A 44 -10.20 -12.67 -1.33
N ALA A 45 -9.32 -13.65 -1.54
CA ALA A 45 -7.87 -13.48 -1.34
C ALA A 45 -7.26 -12.45 -2.31
N GLY A 46 -7.65 -12.49 -3.58
CA GLY A 46 -7.24 -11.50 -4.57
C GLY A 46 -7.80 -10.11 -4.25
N GLY A 47 -9.08 -10.03 -3.88
CA GLY A 47 -9.76 -8.79 -3.49
C GLY A 47 -9.09 -8.08 -2.32
N ALA A 48 -8.70 -8.84 -1.28
CA ALA A 48 -8.04 -8.28 -0.10
C ALA A 48 -6.79 -7.44 -0.41
N VAL A 49 -6.05 -7.78 -1.48
CA VAL A 49 -4.89 -6.98 -1.92
C VAL A 49 -5.34 -5.69 -2.59
N PHE A 50 -6.31 -5.76 -3.51
CA PHE A 50 -6.81 -4.60 -4.25
C PHE A 50 -7.56 -3.60 -3.36
N ASP A 51 -8.29 -4.11 -2.36
CA ASP A 51 -9.07 -3.31 -1.41
C ASP A 51 -8.19 -2.53 -0.43
N ASN A 52 -6.94 -2.96 -0.24
CA ASN A 52 -5.98 -2.36 0.70
C ASN A 52 -4.73 -1.79 0.00
N LEU A 53 -4.82 -1.44 -1.28
CA LEU A 53 -3.66 -0.92 -2.05
C LEU A 53 -3.09 0.37 -1.46
N ASP A 54 -3.95 1.25 -0.95
CA ASP A 54 -3.53 2.45 -0.24
C ASP A 54 -2.59 2.12 0.94
N LEU A 55 -2.97 1.15 1.76
CA LEU A 55 -2.19 0.70 2.91
C LEU A 55 -0.87 0.04 2.45
N LEU A 56 -0.93 -0.86 1.47
CA LEU A 56 0.24 -1.56 0.93
C LEU A 56 1.26 -0.58 0.34
N PHE A 57 0.81 0.44 -0.39
CA PHE A 57 1.67 1.49 -0.91
C PHE A 57 2.25 2.36 0.20
N GLY A 58 1.44 2.74 1.20
CA GLY A 58 1.91 3.50 2.36
C GLY A 58 3.03 2.80 3.13
N ILE A 59 2.84 1.51 3.41
CA ILE A 59 3.82 0.64 4.07
C ILE A 59 5.08 0.49 3.23
N GLY A 60 4.93 0.06 1.97
CA GLY A 60 6.07 -0.28 1.11
C GLY A 60 6.92 0.94 0.76
N ILE A 61 6.31 2.10 0.53
CA ILE A 61 7.05 3.33 0.23
C ILE A 61 7.78 3.84 1.47
N ALA A 62 7.13 3.83 2.64
CA ALA A 62 7.77 4.26 3.87
C ALA A 62 8.96 3.37 4.23
N TYR A 63 8.80 2.05 4.09
CA TYR A 63 9.86 1.06 4.26
C TYR A 63 11.01 1.27 3.26
N GLY A 64 10.70 1.38 1.96
CA GLY A 64 11.70 1.52 0.89
C GLY A 64 12.43 2.87 0.89
N LEU A 65 11.84 3.92 1.48
CA LEU A 65 12.49 5.21 1.66
C LEU A 65 13.31 5.29 2.96
N ALA A 66 13.02 4.46 3.96
CA ALA A 66 13.77 4.44 5.22
C ALA A 66 15.21 4.00 4.99
N LYS A 67 16.19 4.77 5.49
CA LYS A 67 17.62 4.50 5.31
C LYS A 67 18.05 3.10 5.75
N ASN A 68 17.41 2.59 6.79
CA ASN A 68 17.74 1.30 7.40
C ASN A 68 16.70 0.21 7.08
N HIS A 69 15.73 0.49 6.20
CA HIS A 69 14.59 -0.41 5.96
C HIS A 69 13.90 -0.82 7.27
N ASP A 70 13.65 0.17 8.12
CA ASP A 70 13.15 -0.08 9.46
C ASP A 70 11.64 -0.30 9.46
N GLY A 71 11.18 -1.30 10.24
CA GLY A 71 9.75 -1.60 10.41
C GLY A 71 8.97 -0.44 11.04
N ALA A 72 9.61 0.41 11.85
CA ALA A 72 8.98 1.58 12.45
C ALA A 72 8.52 2.59 11.37
N ALA A 73 9.29 2.79 10.31
CA ALA A 73 8.91 3.66 9.19
C ALA A 73 7.69 3.08 8.45
N ALA A 74 7.70 1.77 8.23
CA ALA A 74 6.61 1.04 7.59
C ALA A 74 5.30 1.14 8.40
N LEU A 75 5.38 0.94 9.72
CA LEU A 75 4.25 1.07 10.64
C LEU A 75 3.70 2.51 10.66
N SER A 76 4.58 3.51 10.73
CA SER A 76 4.18 4.92 10.64
C SER A 76 3.49 5.24 9.31
N GLY A 77 3.91 4.60 8.21
CA GLY A 77 3.24 4.70 6.91
C GLY A 77 1.82 4.14 6.96
N ALA A 78 1.64 2.94 7.53
CA ALA A 78 0.33 2.31 7.70
C ALA A 78 -0.62 3.19 8.53
N VAL A 79 -0.16 3.62 9.71
CA VAL A 79 -0.95 4.46 10.63
C VAL A 79 -1.32 5.78 9.97
N GLY A 80 -0.38 6.40 9.26
CA GLY A 80 -0.62 7.62 8.50
C GLY A 80 -1.72 7.47 7.46
N VAL A 81 -1.75 6.36 6.72
CA VAL A 81 -2.82 6.07 5.74
C VAL A 81 -4.18 5.95 6.42
N LEU A 82 -4.27 5.19 7.51
CA LEU A 82 -5.54 5.01 8.24
C LEU A 82 -6.08 6.34 8.76
N ILE A 83 -5.24 7.13 9.43
CA ILE A 83 -5.63 8.45 9.95
C ILE A 83 -6.08 9.35 8.81
N ALA A 84 -5.32 9.41 7.72
CA ALA A 84 -5.68 10.28 6.61
C ALA A 84 -7.00 9.86 5.96
N LYS A 85 -7.23 8.56 5.77
CA LYS A 85 -8.47 8.03 5.20
C LYS A 85 -9.68 8.42 6.05
N ASP A 86 -9.61 8.24 7.36
CA ASP A 86 -10.70 8.60 8.27
C ASP A 86 -10.94 10.12 8.32
N VAL A 87 -9.87 10.93 8.31
CA VAL A 87 -9.99 12.39 8.28
C VAL A 87 -10.64 12.86 6.98
N TYR A 88 -10.27 12.32 5.83
CA TYR A 88 -10.87 12.70 4.55
C TYR A 88 -12.35 12.28 4.49
N HIS A 89 -12.70 11.07 4.94
CA HIS A 89 -14.10 10.63 4.99
C HIS A 89 -14.96 11.43 5.96
N ALA A 90 -14.38 11.98 7.03
CA ALA A 90 -15.09 12.87 7.94
C ALA A 90 -15.41 14.25 7.33
N ILE A 91 -14.63 14.70 6.33
CA ILE A 91 -14.85 15.97 5.61
C ILE A 91 -15.80 15.77 4.44
N ASP A 92 -15.58 14.71 3.66
CA ASP A 92 -16.37 14.36 2.48
C ASP A 92 -16.58 12.83 2.44
N PRO A 93 -17.78 12.33 2.74
CA PRO A 93 -18.06 10.90 2.75
C PRO A 93 -17.86 10.21 1.38
N ASP A 94 -18.02 10.94 0.28
CA ASP A 94 -17.97 10.39 -1.08
C ASP A 94 -16.56 10.43 -1.70
N ILE A 95 -15.57 10.94 -0.97
CA ILE A 95 -14.21 11.08 -1.47
C ILE A 95 -13.54 9.72 -1.70
N LYS A 96 -12.98 9.54 -2.91
CA LYS A 96 -12.20 8.36 -3.27
C LYS A 96 -10.71 8.69 -3.19
N THR A 97 -10.09 8.38 -2.05
CA THR A 97 -8.67 8.64 -1.79
C THR A 97 -7.73 7.72 -2.58
N GLY A 98 -8.16 6.47 -2.82
CA GLY A 98 -7.44 5.49 -3.64
C GLY A 98 -5.98 5.27 -3.23
N VAL A 99 -5.15 4.78 -4.14
CA VAL A 99 -3.72 4.51 -3.87
C VAL A 99 -2.92 5.81 -3.60
N PHE A 100 -3.44 6.95 -4.04
CA PHE A 100 -2.77 8.25 -3.88
C PHE A 100 -2.51 8.61 -2.43
N ILE A 101 -3.45 8.34 -1.52
CA ILE A 101 -3.21 8.65 -0.10
C ILE A 101 -2.11 7.78 0.49
N GLY A 102 -2.04 6.52 0.06
CA GLY A 102 -0.94 5.60 0.35
C GLY A 102 0.41 6.17 -0.04
N ILE A 103 0.52 6.66 -1.27
CA ILE A 103 1.76 7.24 -1.80
C ILE A 103 2.18 8.47 -0.99
N ILE A 104 1.26 9.39 -0.72
CA ILE A 104 1.53 10.62 0.03
C ILE A 104 2.01 10.29 1.45
N MET A 105 1.27 9.46 2.16
CA MET A 105 1.60 9.10 3.55
C MET A 105 2.86 8.25 3.65
N GLY A 106 3.12 7.38 2.67
CA GLY A 106 4.36 6.60 2.59
C GLY A 106 5.60 7.48 2.41
N VAL A 107 5.53 8.46 1.50
CA VAL A 107 6.63 9.42 1.27
C VAL A 107 6.85 10.30 2.52
N LEU A 108 5.77 10.82 3.11
CA LEU A 108 5.85 11.62 4.34
C LEU A 108 6.46 10.81 5.49
N SER A 109 5.95 9.60 5.76
CA SER A 109 6.47 8.74 6.82
C SER A 109 7.95 8.40 6.62
N GLY A 110 8.33 7.92 5.43
CA GLY A 110 9.73 7.56 5.16
C GLY A 110 10.70 8.74 5.23
N THR A 111 10.28 9.92 4.80
CA THR A 111 11.12 11.13 4.88
C THR A 111 11.24 11.66 6.31
N LEU A 112 10.15 11.67 7.07
CA LEU A 112 10.16 12.06 8.49
C LEU A 112 10.96 11.08 9.34
N TYR A 113 10.82 9.77 9.10
CA TYR A 113 11.63 8.75 9.77
C TYR A 113 13.12 9.03 9.57
N ASN A 114 13.56 9.24 8.33
CA ASN A 114 14.96 9.54 8.03
C ASN A 114 15.50 10.82 8.69
N ARG A 115 14.62 11.74 9.10
CA ARG A 115 14.98 12.95 9.83
C ARG A 115 15.07 12.71 11.34
N PHE A 116 14.18 11.90 11.91
CA PHE A 116 13.99 11.81 13.36
C PHE A 116 14.41 10.47 13.99
N TYR A 117 14.79 9.46 13.21
CA TYR A 117 15.14 8.11 13.72
C TYR A 117 16.34 8.02 14.68
N LYS A 118 17.08 9.12 14.86
CA LYS A 118 18.27 9.19 15.73
C LYS A 118 18.02 9.89 17.07
N ILE A 119 16.83 10.46 17.24
CA ILE A 119 16.39 11.03 18.51
C ILE A 119 15.97 9.87 19.40
#